data_AF-A0A5R9BUV1-F1
#
_entry.id   AF-A0A5R9BUV1-F1
#
_cell.length_a   1.000
_cell.length_b   1.000
_cell.length_c   1.000
_cell.angle_alpha   90.00
_cell.angle_beta   90.00
_cell.angle_gamma   90.00
#
_symmetry.space_group_name_H-M   'P 1'
#
loop_
_entity.id
_entity.type
_entity.pdbx_description
1 polymer ?
#
loop_
_entity_poly.entity_id
_entity_poly.type
_entity_poly.pdbx_seq_one_letter_code
_entity_poly.pdbx_strand_id
1 'polypeptide(L)'
;MKRINLSHKMFGEAEFNLYQDSNFKVTTFTYPSGVEGLRINNSKGHVVLLPFMGMIIWDAIFDGISLKMKDMFSQPLPGKEIADTYGCFQFTSGLLGNGTPAPEDDYQLHGEFPTSKMDHAYITIEDDEITIHADFEYVKGFGDHYLSEPSVMLRKDSGLFDINLSVTNLSHSQVMPLQYMCHMNYAYSNGARIEQNVPDDAFQLRQTVPAHVHPTADWLAYNEQLKKSKELINELNDEKHYDPEIVFFSKDLTKYVDEAEFRMHLNENHNFLTKFRSKEFPIVTRWILYNEDQQVAAFALPGTSTPEGKVAAEKAGTLIELAPQEKRSFTVTTGLER
;
A
#
# COMPACT_ATOMS: atom_id res chain seq x y z
N MET A 1 -11.64 -26.02 -2.50
CA MET A 1 -10.43 -25.23 -2.80
C MET A 1 -9.59 -25.90 -3.91
N LYS A 2 -9.39 -25.22 -5.03
CA LYS A 2 -8.42 -25.60 -6.09
C LYS A 2 -7.16 -24.75 -5.93
N ARG A 3 -5.99 -25.25 -6.36
CA ARG A 3 -4.72 -24.51 -6.36
C ARG A 3 -4.06 -24.56 -7.74
N ILE A 4 -3.55 -23.41 -8.20
CA ILE A 4 -2.77 -23.28 -9.43
C ILE A 4 -1.42 -22.67 -9.06
N ASN A 5 -0.33 -23.43 -9.18
CA ASN A 5 1.02 -22.88 -9.00
C ASN A 5 1.43 -22.10 -10.24
N LEU A 6 1.93 -20.87 -10.04
CA LEU A 6 2.43 -20.04 -11.12
C LEU A 6 3.89 -20.37 -11.39
N SER A 7 4.28 -20.23 -12.66
CA SER A 7 5.68 -20.26 -13.07
C SER A 7 5.89 -19.19 -14.12
N HIS A 8 7.10 -18.63 -14.20
CA HIS A 8 7.47 -17.63 -15.21
C HIS A 8 7.11 -18.04 -16.66
N LYS A 9 7.10 -19.35 -16.96
CA LYS A 9 6.73 -19.89 -18.28
C LYS A 9 5.25 -19.68 -18.66
N MET A 10 4.41 -19.30 -17.71
CA MET A 10 2.99 -18.98 -17.94
C MET A 10 2.77 -17.53 -18.38
N PHE A 11 3.83 -16.71 -18.39
CA PHE A 11 3.78 -15.30 -18.75
C PHE A 11 4.46 -15.11 -20.12
N GLY A 12 3.89 -14.22 -20.93
CA GLY A 12 4.41 -13.87 -22.25
C GLY A 12 3.73 -12.63 -22.79
N GLU A 13 4.21 -12.12 -23.93
CA GLU A 13 3.67 -10.91 -24.56
C GLU A 13 2.18 -11.03 -24.91
N ALA A 14 1.75 -12.22 -25.36
CA ALA A 14 0.34 -12.51 -25.60
C ALA A 14 -0.34 -12.91 -24.28
N GLU A 15 -1.50 -12.31 -24.02
CA GLU A 15 -2.33 -12.68 -22.88
C GLU A 15 -2.68 -14.19 -22.91
N PHE A 16 -2.52 -14.85 -21.77
CA PHE A 16 -2.86 -16.26 -21.58
C PHE A 16 -3.98 -16.40 -20.55
N ASN A 17 -5.11 -16.99 -20.95
CA ASN A 17 -6.24 -17.27 -20.06
C ASN A 17 -5.91 -18.49 -19.19
N LEU A 18 -5.47 -18.23 -17.96
CA LEU A 18 -5.03 -19.24 -17.01
C LEU A 18 -6.22 -19.96 -16.34
N TYR A 19 -7.28 -19.22 -16.05
CA TYR A 19 -8.47 -19.73 -15.38
C TYR A 19 -9.70 -18.93 -15.74
N GLN A 20 -10.84 -19.60 -15.90
CA GLN A 20 -12.13 -18.94 -16.07
C GLN A 20 -13.28 -19.81 -15.58
N ASP A 21 -14.21 -19.19 -14.86
CA ASP A 21 -15.52 -19.73 -14.53
C ASP A 21 -16.61 -18.64 -14.65
N SER A 22 -17.75 -18.80 -14.00
CA SER A 22 -18.85 -17.81 -14.00
C SER A 22 -18.55 -16.55 -13.18
N ASN A 23 -17.62 -16.63 -12.23
CA ASN A 23 -17.34 -15.62 -11.22
C ASN A 23 -16.03 -14.88 -11.51
N PHE A 24 -15.02 -15.61 -11.99
CA PHE A 24 -13.66 -15.11 -12.15
C PHE A 24 -13.06 -15.42 -13.52
N LYS A 25 -12.19 -14.53 -13.95
CA LYS A 25 -11.24 -14.77 -15.05
C LYS A 25 -9.85 -14.34 -14.62
N VAL A 26 -8.86 -15.21 -14.82
CA VAL A 26 -7.46 -14.94 -14.54
C VAL A 26 -6.65 -15.00 -15.84
N THR A 27 -5.93 -13.92 -16.12
CA THR A 27 -5.09 -13.80 -17.31
C THR A 27 -3.67 -13.45 -16.90
N THR A 28 -2.68 -14.15 -17.44
CA THR A 28 -1.25 -13.82 -17.29
C THR A 28 -0.73 -13.16 -18.56
N PHE A 29 0.22 -12.23 -18.41
CA PHE A 29 0.85 -11.51 -19.52
C PHE A 29 2.18 -10.88 -19.07
N THR A 30 2.98 -10.42 -20.01
CA THR A 30 4.23 -9.70 -19.74
C THR A 30 4.14 -8.31 -20.34
N TYR A 31 4.40 -7.29 -19.52
CA TYR A 31 4.51 -5.91 -19.98
C TYR A 31 5.69 -5.76 -20.96
N PRO A 32 5.66 -4.78 -21.89
CA PRO A 32 6.81 -4.47 -22.74
C PRO A 32 8.12 -4.22 -21.97
N SER A 33 8.04 -3.78 -20.71
CA SER A 33 9.17 -3.64 -19.78
C SER A 33 9.81 -4.97 -19.33
N GLY A 34 9.18 -6.10 -19.65
CA GLY A 34 9.58 -7.44 -19.20
C GLY A 34 9.00 -7.86 -17.85
N VAL A 35 8.24 -6.99 -17.18
CA VAL A 35 7.60 -7.31 -15.90
C VAL A 35 6.38 -8.20 -16.12
N GLU A 36 6.25 -9.24 -15.30
CA GLU A 36 5.15 -10.22 -15.38
C GLU A 36 3.92 -9.71 -14.63
N GLY A 37 2.79 -9.65 -15.34
CA GLY A 37 1.50 -9.20 -14.84
C GLY A 37 0.46 -10.32 -14.79
N LEU A 38 -0.39 -10.29 -13.77
CA LEU A 38 -1.51 -11.18 -13.60
C LEU A 38 -2.77 -10.37 -13.31
N ARG A 39 -3.78 -10.49 -14.17
CA ARG A 39 -5.08 -9.83 -14.00
C ARG A 39 -6.10 -10.82 -13.45
N ILE A 40 -6.80 -10.41 -12.40
CA ILE A 40 -7.96 -11.14 -11.86
C ILE A 40 -9.19 -10.27 -12.05
N ASN A 41 -10.15 -10.74 -12.84
CA ASN A 41 -11.43 -10.12 -13.08
C ASN A 41 -12.52 -10.79 -12.24
N ASN A 42 -13.47 -10.00 -11.76
CA ASN A 42 -14.74 -10.44 -11.18
C ASN A 42 -15.92 -9.69 -11.85
N SER A 43 -17.14 -9.80 -11.31
CA SER A 43 -18.32 -9.13 -11.92
C SER A 43 -18.30 -7.61 -11.81
N LYS A 44 -17.48 -7.05 -10.91
CA LYS A 44 -17.35 -5.62 -10.63
C LYS A 44 -16.18 -4.95 -11.32
N GLY A 45 -15.16 -5.70 -11.73
CA GLY A 45 -13.95 -5.10 -12.26
C GLY A 45 -12.76 -6.03 -12.22
N HIS A 46 -11.60 -5.48 -11.88
CA HIS A 46 -10.36 -6.26 -11.78
C HIS A 46 -9.28 -5.61 -10.93
N VAL A 47 -8.33 -6.44 -10.53
CA VAL A 47 -6.99 -6.03 -10.10
C VAL A 47 -5.94 -6.59 -11.05
N VAL A 48 -4.81 -5.89 -11.19
CA VAL A 48 -3.60 -6.36 -11.84
C VAL A 48 -2.48 -6.44 -10.81
N LEU A 49 -1.87 -7.60 -10.66
CA LEU A 49 -0.79 -7.87 -9.72
C LEU A 49 0.51 -8.21 -10.43
N LEU A 50 1.63 -7.96 -9.76
CA LEU A 50 2.98 -8.36 -10.17
C LEU A 50 3.44 -9.51 -9.27
N PRO A 51 3.05 -10.77 -9.55
CA PRO A 51 3.18 -11.88 -8.61
C PRO A 51 4.64 -12.21 -8.24
N PHE A 52 5.60 -11.83 -9.09
CA PHE A 52 7.03 -12.07 -8.86
C PHE A 52 7.82 -10.80 -8.50
N MET A 53 7.14 -9.67 -8.30
CA MET A 53 7.76 -8.38 -7.96
C MET A 53 6.99 -7.73 -6.80
N GLY A 54 7.40 -8.05 -5.57
CA GLY A 54 6.88 -7.48 -4.32
C GLY A 54 5.40 -7.77 -4.02
N MET A 55 4.73 -8.60 -4.84
CA MET A 55 3.27 -8.68 -4.89
C MET A 55 2.62 -7.28 -5.05
N ILE A 56 3.24 -6.42 -5.86
CA ILE A 56 2.69 -5.09 -6.14
C ILE A 56 1.32 -5.24 -6.81
N ILE A 57 0.32 -4.50 -6.33
CA ILE A 57 -0.93 -4.30 -7.06
C ILE A 57 -0.69 -3.13 -8.01
N TRP A 58 -0.43 -3.44 -9.27
CA TRP A 58 -0.12 -2.44 -10.29
C TRP A 58 -1.35 -1.59 -10.62
N ASP A 59 -2.54 -2.20 -10.70
CA ASP A 59 -3.77 -1.51 -11.08
C ASP A 59 -5.00 -2.12 -10.41
N ALA A 60 -6.03 -1.31 -10.19
CA ALA A 60 -7.30 -1.74 -9.62
C ALA A 60 -8.43 -0.84 -10.17
N ILE A 61 -9.38 -1.45 -10.87
CA ILE A 61 -10.50 -0.76 -11.52
C ILE A 61 -11.79 -1.51 -11.24
N PHE A 62 -12.76 -0.84 -10.64
CA PHE A 62 -14.08 -1.39 -10.32
C PHE A 62 -15.19 -0.42 -10.75
N ASP A 63 -16.26 -0.96 -11.34
CA ASP A 63 -17.38 -0.20 -11.94
C ASP A 63 -16.90 0.95 -12.87
N GLY A 64 -15.76 0.72 -13.56
CA GLY A 64 -15.13 1.69 -14.46
C GLY A 64 -14.32 2.79 -13.78
N ILE A 65 -14.21 2.79 -12.45
CA ILE A 65 -13.47 3.75 -11.65
C ILE A 65 -12.10 3.18 -11.31
N SER A 66 -11.04 3.87 -11.70
CA SER A 66 -9.68 3.55 -11.28
C SER A 66 -9.45 3.99 -9.84
N LEU A 67 -8.89 3.10 -9.02
CA LEU A 67 -8.45 3.40 -7.66
C LEU A 67 -7.04 3.98 -7.65
N LYS A 68 -6.30 3.87 -8.74
CA LYS A 68 -4.88 4.22 -8.83
C LYS A 68 -4.65 5.70 -9.08
N MET A 69 -3.61 6.25 -8.44
CA MET A 69 -3.11 7.60 -8.69
C MET A 69 -2.89 7.88 -10.18
N LYS A 70 -2.87 9.16 -10.54
CA LYS A 70 -2.35 9.61 -11.82
C LYS A 70 -0.86 9.86 -11.66
N ASP A 71 -0.07 9.33 -12.59
CA ASP A 71 1.39 9.44 -12.61
C ASP A 71 1.93 9.26 -14.05
N MET A 72 3.25 9.31 -14.19
CA MET A 72 3.96 9.23 -15.48
C MET A 72 4.31 7.80 -15.95
N PHE A 73 4.15 6.77 -15.12
CA PHE A 73 4.49 5.39 -15.46
C PHE A 73 3.35 4.71 -16.22
N SER A 74 3.58 4.47 -17.51
CA SER A 74 2.63 3.75 -18.37
C SER A 74 2.59 2.23 -18.12
N GLN A 75 3.61 1.70 -17.45
CA GLN A 75 3.80 0.28 -17.15
C GLN A 75 4.75 0.13 -15.95
N PRO A 76 4.72 -0.99 -15.22
CA PRO A 76 5.74 -1.26 -14.22
C PRO A 76 7.11 -1.39 -14.88
N LEU A 77 8.16 -0.93 -14.22
CA LEU A 77 9.53 -1.03 -14.72
C LEU A 77 10.36 -1.94 -13.82
N PRO A 78 11.31 -2.72 -14.37
CA PRO A 78 12.27 -3.43 -13.55
C PRO A 78 13.13 -2.41 -12.79
N GLY A 79 13.22 -2.56 -11.47
CA GLY A 79 13.90 -1.61 -10.60
C GLY A 79 14.37 -2.27 -9.32
N LYS A 80 15.33 -1.63 -8.64
CA LYS A 80 15.79 -2.09 -7.32
C LYS A 80 14.99 -1.44 -6.20
N GLU A 81 14.41 -0.28 -6.44
CA GLU A 81 13.70 0.50 -5.43
C GLU A 81 12.31 0.87 -5.95
N ILE A 82 11.37 1.19 -5.06
CA ILE A 82 10.00 1.53 -5.49
C ILE A 82 9.95 2.78 -6.38
N ALA A 83 10.88 3.72 -6.18
CA ALA A 83 10.98 4.94 -6.99
C ALA A 83 11.19 4.65 -8.48
N ASP A 84 11.79 3.51 -8.82
CA ASP A 84 12.00 3.08 -10.21
C ASP A 84 10.69 2.67 -10.91
N THR A 85 9.60 2.43 -10.16
CA THR A 85 8.33 1.88 -10.68
C THR A 85 7.10 2.36 -9.88
N TYR A 86 7.09 3.60 -9.43
CA TYR A 86 6.16 4.08 -8.39
C TYR A 86 4.68 4.13 -8.80
N GLY A 87 4.35 4.08 -10.10
CA GLY A 87 2.98 4.23 -10.63
C GLY A 87 2.00 3.07 -10.39
N CYS A 88 2.17 2.33 -9.30
CA CYS A 88 1.30 1.24 -8.89
C CYS A 88 0.18 1.73 -7.96
N PHE A 89 -0.91 0.96 -7.84
CA PHE A 89 -1.95 1.22 -6.84
C PHE A 89 -1.46 0.91 -5.43
N GLN A 90 -0.82 -0.24 -5.20
CA GLN A 90 -0.33 -0.62 -3.87
C GLN A 90 1.01 -1.34 -3.92
N PHE A 91 1.87 -1.01 -2.96
CA PHE A 91 3.11 -1.73 -2.67
C PHE A 91 3.32 -1.88 -1.15
N THR A 92 4.12 -2.88 -0.76
CA THR A 92 4.48 -3.12 0.64
C THR A 92 5.72 -2.30 0.98
N SER A 93 5.56 -1.25 1.79
CA SER A 93 6.69 -0.47 2.30
C SER A 93 7.16 -1.07 3.63
N GLY A 94 8.45 -1.40 3.73
CA GLY A 94 8.96 -2.30 4.76
C GLY A 94 10.06 -3.22 4.21
N LEU A 95 10.43 -4.30 4.91
CA LEU A 95 9.93 -4.74 6.22
C LEU A 95 10.92 -4.46 7.35
N LEU A 96 12.20 -4.22 7.03
CA LEU A 96 13.25 -3.90 8.00
C LEU A 96 13.38 -2.40 8.28
N GLY A 97 12.82 -1.59 7.39
CA GLY A 97 12.69 -0.13 7.46
C GLY A 97 11.55 0.35 6.56
N ASN A 98 10.87 1.43 6.93
CA ASN A 98 9.68 1.92 6.21
C ASN A 98 9.74 3.45 6.02
N GLY A 99 8.98 3.97 5.05
CA GLY A 99 8.80 5.40 4.84
C GLY A 99 10.04 6.11 4.28
N THR A 100 10.17 7.39 4.60
CA THR A 100 11.34 8.20 4.21
C THR A 100 12.46 8.00 5.24
N PRO A 101 13.63 7.48 4.83
CA PRO A 101 14.76 7.36 5.74
C PRO A 101 15.22 8.73 6.24
N ALA A 102 15.50 8.83 7.54
CA ALA A 102 16.22 9.94 8.12
C ALA A 102 17.70 9.93 7.68
N PRO A 103 18.47 11.02 7.87
CA PRO A 103 19.91 11.02 7.56
C PRO A 103 20.72 9.92 8.27
N GLU A 104 20.23 9.41 9.41
CA GLU A 104 20.83 8.32 10.16
C GLU A 104 20.37 6.92 9.73
N ASP A 105 19.32 6.83 8.91
CA ASP A 105 18.82 5.56 8.38
C ASP A 105 19.64 5.16 7.13
N ASP A 106 19.99 3.87 7.04
CA ASP A 106 20.76 3.29 5.93
C ASP A 106 19.91 2.28 5.14
N TYR A 107 18.83 2.77 4.53
CA TYR A 107 18.00 2.00 3.60
C TYR A 107 17.35 2.93 2.57
N GLN A 108 16.97 2.37 1.42
CA GLN A 108 16.32 3.09 0.33
C GLN A 108 14.91 3.58 0.71
N LEU A 109 14.37 4.55 -0.02
CA LEU A 109 12.99 5.03 0.21
C LEU A 109 12.02 3.83 0.23
N HIS A 110 11.20 3.76 1.28
CA HIS A 110 10.21 2.70 1.52
C HIS A 110 10.74 1.29 1.85
N GLY A 111 12.04 1.13 2.11
CA GLY A 111 12.60 -0.15 2.56
C GLY A 111 12.98 -1.09 1.43
N GLU A 112 13.40 -2.29 1.80
CA GLU A 112 13.95 -3.31 0.90
C GLU A 112 12.89 -4.17 0.20
N PHE A 113 11.69 -4.25 0.76
CA PHE A 113 10.66 -5.18 0.30
C PHE A 113 9.97 -4.80 -1.03
N PRO A 114 9.64 -3.53 -1.34
CA PRO A 114 8.66 -3.19 -2.38
C PRO A 114 8.85 -3.87 -3.75
N THR A 115 10.10 -4.06 -4.17
CA THR A 115 10.47 -4.64 -5.48
C THR A 115 11.18 -6.00 -5.34
N SER A 116 11.07 -6.64 -4.17
CA SER A 116 11.66 -7.95 -3.89
C SER A 116 11.17 -9.00 -4.88
N LYS A 117 12.06 -9.95 -5.22
CA LYS A 117 11.75 -11.04 -6.14
C LYS A 117 11.10 -12.16 -5.35
N MET A 118 9.82 -12.41 -5.59
CA MET A 118 9.12 -13.50 -4.90
C MET A 118 9.64 -14.85 -5.39
N ASP A 119 9.82 -15.80 -4.47
CA ASP A 119 10.37 -17.13 -4.76
C ASP A 119 9.31 -18.04 -5.40
N HIS A 120 8.08 -17.97 -4.87
CA HIS A 120 6.94 -18.71 -5.40
C HIS A 120 5.71 -17.83 -5.46
N ALA A 121 4.79 -18.17 -6.37
CA ALA A 121 3.46 -17.59 -6.43
C ALA A 121 2.43 -18.65 -6.83
N TYR A 122 1.22 -18.56 -6.29
CA TYR A 122 0.14 -19.50 -6.60
C TYR A 122 -1.24 -18.89 -6.33
N ILE A 123 -2.26 -19.42 -6.99
CA ILE A 123 -3.66 -19.01 -6.81
C ILE A 123 -4.40 -20.10 -6.04
N THR A 124 -5.21 -19.71 -5.05
CA THR A 124 -6.27 -20.56 -4.47
C THR A 124 -7.64 -20.07 -4.94
N ILE A 125 -8.51 -21.02 -5.27
CA ILE A 125 -9.84 -20.75 -5.80
C ILE A 125 -10.87 -21.49 -4.95
N GLU A 126 -11.83 -20.73 -4.45
CA GLU A 126 -13.01 -21.20 -3.72
C GLU A 126 -14.28 -20.76 -4.46
N ASP A 127 -15.45 -21.07 -3.91
CA ASP A 127 -16.71 -20.85 -4.63
C ASP A 127 -16.99 -19.35 -4.85
N ASP A 128 -16.72 -18.53 -3.85
CA ASP A 128 -17.03 -17.09 -3.85
C ASP A 128 -15.79 -16.18 -3.86
N GLU A 129 -14.60 -16.76 -3.75
CA GLU A 129 -13.35 -16.03 -3.53
C GLU A 129 -12.18 -16.63 -4.33
N ILE A 130 -11.27 -15.77 -4.78
CA ILE A 130 -10.01 -16.13 -5.41
C ILE A 130 -8.88 -15.36 -4.75
N THR A 131 -7.78 -16.04 -4.42
CA THR A 131 -6.63 -15.42 -3.76
C THR A 131 -5.35 -15.72 -4.51
N ILE A 132 -4.56 -14.69 -4.77
CA ILE A 132 -3.17 -14.81 -5.23
C ILE A 132 -2.25 -14.73 -4.02
N HIS A 133 -1.31 -15.66 -3.93
CA HIS A 133 -0.33 -15.77 -2.87
C HIS A 133 1.06 -15.69 -3.48
N ALA A 134 2.01 -15.12 -2.75
CA ALA A 134 3.43 -15.32 -2.99
C ALA A 134 4.19 -15.44 -1.68
N ASP A 135 5.44 -15.84 -1.78
CA ASP A 135 6.38 -15.85 -0.67
C ASP A 135 7.76 -15.37 -1.08
N PHE A 136 8.49 -14.84 -0.11
CA PHE A 136 9.86 -14.38 -0.25
C PHE A 136 10.63 -14.63 1.03
N GLU A 137 11.73 -15.39 0.93
CA GLU A 137 12.69 -15.56 2.01
C GLU A 137 13.82 -14.52 1.91
N TYR A 138 13.80 -13.55 2.82
CA TYR A 138 14.91 -12.61 2.97
C TYR A 138 15.97 -13.23 3.86
N VAL A 139 17.20 -13.40 3.36
CA VAL A 139 18.32 -13.94 4.13
C VAL A 139 19.61 -13.15 3.92
N LYS A 140 20.25 -12.75 5.02
CA LYS A 140 21.60 -12.18 5.04
C LYS A 140 22.49 -12.97 6.00
N GLY A 141 23.66 -13.41 5.55
CA GLY A 141 24.53 -14.29 6.33
C GLY A 141 24.98 -13.77 7.70
N PHE A 142 24.94 -12.44 7.89
CA PHE A 142 25.22 -11.78 9.18
C PHE A 142 24.15 -10.71 9.50
N GLY A 143 22.91 -10.91 9.05
CA GLY A 143 21.82 -9.95 9.25
C GLY A 143 20.49 -10.64 9.45
N ASP A 144 19.41 -9.94 9.13
CA ASP A 144 18.04 -10.42 9.32
C ASP A 144 17.71 -11.62 8.42
N HIS A 145 16.78 -12.44 8.91
CA HIS A 145 16.29 -13.63 8.22
C HIS A 145 14.79 -13.76 8.47
N TYR A 146 13.98 -13.59 7.41
CA TYR A 146 12.52 -13.68 7.52
C TYR A 146 11.88 -14.33 6.31
N LEU A 147 10.68 -14.89 6.55
CA LEU A 147 9.74 -15.28 5.52
C LEU A 147 8.61 -14.25 5.46
N SER A 148 8.37 -13.71 4.28
CA SER A 148 7.21 -12.88 3.98
C SER A 148 6.24 -13.66 3.09
N GLU A 149 4.95 -13.59 3.40
CA GLU A 149 3.87 -14.31 2.71
C GLU A 149 2.72 -13.31 2.39
N PRO A 150 2.86 -12.45 1.35
CA PRO A 150 1.80 -11.57 0.91
C PRO A 150 0.70 -12.33 0.14
N SER A 151 -0.55 -11.89 0.27
CA SER A 151 -1.64 -12.37 -0.57
C SER A 151 -2.71 -11.30 -0.81
N VAL A 152 -3.42 -11.43 -1.93
CA VAL A 152 -4.53 -10.54 -2.31
C VAL A 152 -5.74 -11.39 -2.66
N MET A 153 -6.87 -11.14 -1.99
CA MET A 153 -8.09 -11.93 -2.09
C MET A 153 -9.23 -11.09 -2.68
N LEU A 154 -9.86 -11.59 -3.74
CA LEU A 154 -11.01 -10.97 -4.39
C LEU A 154 -12.26 -11.82 -4.18
N ARG A 155 -13.39 -11.14 -3.95
CA ARG A 155 -14.73 -11.74 -3.88
C ARG A 155 -15.40 -11.66 -5.25
N LYS A 156 -16.30 -12.59 -5.58
CA LYS A 156 -16.92 -12.66 -6.92
C LYS A 156 -17.73 -11.44 -7.34
N ASP A 157 -18.41 -10.79 -6.38
CA ASP A 157 -19.36 -9.69 -6.64
C ASP A 157 -19.06 -8.44 -5.79
N SER A 158 -17.78 -8.10 -5.63
CA SER A 158 -17.37 -6.96 -4.82
C SER A 158 -16.30 -6.10 -5.50
N GLY A 159 -16.38 -4.78 -5.30
CA GLY A 159 -15.29 -3.86 -5.58
C GLY A 159 -14.26 -3.80 -4.44
N LEU A 160 -14.51 -4.51 -3.33
CA LEU A 160 -13.60 -4.66 -2.21
C LEU A 160 -12.78 -5.95 -2.32
N PHE A 161 -11.53 -5.86 -1.90
CA PHE A 161 -10.58 -6.95 -1.84
C PHE A 161 -9.73 -6.83 -0.57
N ASP A 162 -9.13 -7.93 -0.15
CA ASP A 162 -8.28 -7.96 1.04
C ASP A 162 -6.82 -8.07 0.63
N ILE A 163 -5.99 -7.21 1.20
CA ILE A 163 -4.53 -7.24 1.12
C ILE A 163 -4.03 -7.81 2.44
N ASN A 164 -3.35 -8.95 2.37
CA ASN A 164 -2.82 -9.63 3.54
C ASN A 164 -1.31 -9.72 3.46
N LEU A 165 -0.68 -9.66 4.63
CA LEU A 165 0.75 -9.92 4.79
C LEU A 165 0.97 -10.75 6.04
N SER A 166 1.78 -11.79 5.95
CA SER A 166 2.35 -12.45 7.11
C SER A 166 3.87 -12.39 7.06
N VAL A 167 4.50 -12.11 8.21
CA VAL A 167 5.96 -12.04 8.35
C VAL A 167 6.37 -12.91 9.52
N THR A 168 7.31 -13.82 9.28
CA THR A 168 7.88 -14.70 10.30
C THR A 168 9.37 -14.43 10.43
N ASN A 169 9.85 -14.09 11.63
CA ASN A 169 11.28 -14.03 11.91
C ASN A 169 11.84 -15.45 11.92
N LEU A 170 12.62 -15.83 10.90
CA LEU A 170 13.21 -17.16 10.78
C LEU A 170 14.46 -17.35 11.63
N SER A 171 14.98 -16.28 12.26
CA SER A 171 16.05 -16.40 13.23
C SER A 171 15.61 -17.24 14.43
N HIS A 172 16.53 -18.06 14.94
CA HIS A 172 16.35 -18.82 16.18
C HIS A 172 16.91 -18.11 17.41
N SER A 173 17.60 -16.98 17.24
CA SER A 173 18.33 -16.32 18.34
C SER A 173 18.27 -14.79 18.32
N GLN A 174 17.99 -14.16 17.19
CA GLN A 174 18.00 -12.71 17.06
C GLN A 174 16.58 -12.17 16.93
N VAL A 175 16.31 -11.08 17.64
CA VAL A 175 15.14 -10.24 17.39
C VAL A 175 15.32 -9.53 16.04
N MET A 176 14.22 -9.28 15.35
CA MET A 176 14.21 -8.63 14.04
C MET A 176 13.33 -7.39 14.09
N PRO A 177 13.79 -6.22 13.60
CA PRO A 177 12.93 -5.06 13.46
C PRO A 177 11.85 -5.34 12.40
N LEU A 178 10.63 -4.88 12.66
CA LEU A 178 9.54 -4.93 11.69
C LEU A 178 8.87 -3.55 11.59
N GLN A 179 8.85 -2.99 10.39
CA GLN A 179 8.02 -1.87 10.03
C GLN A 179 7.27 -2.18 8.73
N TYR A 180 5.96 -1.96 8.74
CA TYR A 180 5.13 -2.19 7.57
C TYR A 180 4.16 -1.03 7.37
N MET A 181 4.05 -0.56 6.14
CA MET A 181 2.94 0.26 5.66
C MET A 181 2.33 -0.38 4.41
N CYS A 182 1.02 -0.60 4.45
CA CYS A 182 0.23 -0.97 3.28
C CYS A 182 0.04 0.30 2.44
N HIS A 183 1.01 0.60 1.57
CA HIS A 183 1.07 1.88 0.87
C HIS A 183 0.16 1.85 -0.37
N MET A 184 -0.99 2.50 -0.29
CA MET A 184 -2.00 2.60 -1.36
C MET A 184 -2.04 4.01 -1.97
N ASN A 185 -1.63 4.12 -3.23
CA ASN A 185 -1.62 5.33 -4.03
C ASN A 185 -3.00 5.59 -4.64
N TYR A 186 -3.95 6.04 -3.81
CA TYR A 186 -5.33 6.25 -4.23
C TYR A 186 -5.49 7.43 -5.22
N ALA A 187 -6.36 7.25 -6.22
CA ALA A 187 -6.71 8.28 -7.19
C ALA A 187 -7.24 9.54 -6.49
N TYR A 188 -6.70 10.70 -6.89
CA TYR A 188 -7.27 11.99 -6.50
C TYR A 188 -8.60 12.22 -7.23
N SER A 189 -9.62 12.71 -6.50
CA SER A 189 -10.90 13.08 -7.08
C SER A 189 -11.30 14.47 -6.60
N ASN A 190 -11.46 15.40 -7.54
CA ASN A 190 -11.74 16.79 -7.25
C ASN A 190 -13.09 16.93 -6.52
N GLY A 191 -13.08 17.63 -5.38
CA GLY A 191 -14.26 17.81 -4.52
C GLY A 191 -14.63 16.58 -3.69
N ALA A 192 -13.82 15.52 -3.68
CA ALA A 192 -14.09 14.36 -2.85
C ALA A 192 -14.00 14.70 -1.35
N ARG A 193 -14.83 14.01 -0.56
CA ARG A 193 -14.90 14.17 0.90
C ARG A 193 -14.35 12.92 1.58
N ILE A 194 -13.41 13.11 2.51
CA ILE A 194 -12.82 12.05 3.32
C ILE A 194 -13.54 12.00 4.67
N GLU A 195 -13.90 10.79 5.09
CA GLU A 195 -14.57 10.49 6.35
C GLU A 195 -13.81 9.38 7.09
N GLN A 196 -13.81 9.45 8.42
CA GLN A 196 -13.20 8.46 9.30
C GLN A 196 -14.04 8.23 10.54
N ASN A 197 -13.95 7.02 11.12
CA ASN A 197 -14.56 6.70 12.41
C ASN A 197 -13.69 7.07 13.63
N VAL A 198 -12.67 7.92 13.44
CA VAL A 198 -11.82 8.50 14.48
C VAL A 198 -11.86 10.02 14.41
N PRO A 199 -11.70 10.75 15.54
CA PRO A 199 -11.78 12.20 15.54
C PRO A 199 -10.61 12.82 14.76
N ASP A 200 -10.84 13.98 14.12
CA ASP A 200 -9.82 14.69 13.35
C ASP A 200 -8.58 15.07 14.19
N ASP A 201 -8.77 15.34 15.48
CA ASP A 201 -7.68 15.65 16.43
C ASP A 201 -6.81 14.44 16.81
N ALA A 202 -7.16 13.25 16.31
CA ALA A 202 -6.28 12.10 16.28
C ALA A 202 -5.16 12.27 15.26
N PHE A 203 -5.30 13.14 14.26
CA PHE A 203 -4.29 13.42 13.24
C PHE A 203 -3.39 14.60 13.61
N GLN A 204 -2.17 14.57 13.09
CA GLN A 204 -1.24 15.69 13.14
C GLN A 204 -0.54 15.86 11.80
N LEU A 205 -0.29 17.11 11.42
CA LEU A 205 0.50 17.46 10.24
C LEU A 205 1.96 17.04 10.44
N ARG A 206 2.56 16.40 9.42
CA ARG A 206 4.00 16.13 9.39
C ARG A 206 4.76 17.45 9.40
N GLN A 207 5.68 17.61 10.34
CA GLN A 207 6.47 18.85 10.47
C GLN A 207 7.87 18.73 9.85
N THR A 208 8.31 17.51 9.56
CA THR A 208 9.55 17.23 8.85
C THR A 208 9.34 17.39 7.35
N VAL A 209 10.35 17.95 6.66
CA VAL A 209 10.38 18.04 5.20
C VAL A 209 11.36 16.97 4.70
N PRO A 210 10.87 15.90 4.02
CA PRO A 210 11.71 14.87 3.43
C PRO A 210 12.74 15.44 2.45
N ALA A 211 13.89 14.75 2.29
CA ALA A 211 14.96 15.21 1.42
C ALA A 211 14.57 15.31 -0.07
N HIS A 212 13.59 14.51 -0.51
CA HIS A 212 13.07 14.52 -1.89
C HIS A 212 12.00 15.60 -2.12
N VAL A 213 11.53 16.27 -1.06
CA VAL A 213 10.50 17.31 -1.14
C VAL A 213 11.18 18.66 -1.36
N HIS A 214 10.67 19.44 -2.31
CA HIS A 214 11.18 20.77 -2.65
C HIS A 214 10.10 21.83 -2.36
N PRO A 215 10.06 22.41 -1.14
CA PRO A 215 9.00 23.34 -0.74
C PRO A 215 8.95 24.61 -1.61
N THR A 216 7.73 25.07 -1.90
CA THR A 216 7.47 26.41 -2.44
C THR A 216 7.09 27.38 -1.32
N ALA A 217 7.19 28.69 -1.57
CA ALA A 217 6.79 29.71 -0.59
C ALA A 217 5.30 29.61 -0.21
N ASP A 218 4.43 29.37 -1.19
CA ASP A 218 2.99 29.23 -0.98
C ASP A 218 2.68 27.95 -0.18
N TRP A 219 3.35 26.84 -0.49
CA TRP A 219 3.21 25.60 0.26
C TRP A 219 3.66 25.74 1.72
N LEU A 220 4.77 26.44 1.97
CA LEU A 220 5.26 26.71 3.33
C LEU A 220 4.25 27.55 4.14
N ALA A 221 3.68 28.58 3.51
CA ALA A 221 2.67 29.42 4.14
C ALA A 221 1.39 28.61 4.49
N TYR A 222 0.96 27.74 3.58
CA TYR A 222 -0.20 26.87 3.80
C TYR A 222 0.04 25.83 4.90
N ASN A 223 1.21 25.20 4.94
CA ASN A 223 1.58 24.27 6.02
C ASN A 223 1.59 24.96 7.39
N GLU A 224 2.10 26.19 7.47
CA GLU A 224 2.05 26.98 8.70
C GLU A 224 0.62 27.38 9.10
N GLN A 225 -0.28 27.59 8.13
CA GLN A 225 -1.72 27.78 8.41
C GLN A 225 -2.33 26.50 9.00
N LEU A 226 -2.16 25.34 8.34
CA LEU A 226 -2.66 24.05 8.81
C LEU A 226 -2.15 23.70 10.21
N LYS A 227 -0.87 23.95 10.47
CA LYS A 227 -0.24 23.74 11.78
C LYS A 227 -0.90 24.60 12.88
N LYS A 228 -1.26 25.85 12.57
CA LYS A 228 -1.91 26.77 13.53
C LYS A 228 -3.37 26.43 13.74
N SER A 229 -4.11 26.10 12.68
CA SER A 229 -5.53 25.75 12.77
C SER A 229 -5.75 24.35 13.34
N LYS A 230 -4.76 23.44 13.20
CA LYS A 230 -4.88 22.00 13.46
C LYS A 230 -5.98 21.34 12.63
N GLU A 231 -6.30 21.96 11.49
CA GLU A 231 -7.32 21.47 10.57
C GLU A 231 -6.78 20.26 9.80
N LEU A 232 -7.59 19.21 9.73
CA LEU A 232 -7.35 18.06 8.88
C LEU A 232 -8.04 18.29 7.54
N ILE A 233 -7.33 18.06 6.44
CA ILE A 233 -7.91 18.16 5.09
C ILE A 233 -8.86 16.98 4.88
N ASN A 234 -10.16 17.21 5.02
CA ASN A 234 -11.23 16.26 4.74
C ASN A 234 -11.98 16.55 3.43
N GLU A 235 -11.67 17.65 2.74
CA GLU A 235 -12.23 17.98 1.42
C GLU A 235 -11.10 18.27 0.42
N LEU A 236 -11.16 17.65 -0.75
CA LEU A 236 -10.18 17.82 -1.82
C LEU A 236 -10.57 18.97 -2.76
N ASN A 237 -10.51 20.21 -2.25
CA ASN A 237 -11.04 21.41 -2.92
C ASN A 237 -10.03 22.57 -3.09
N ASP A 238 -8.74 22.32 -2.84
CA ASP A 238 -7.68 23.34 -2.86
C ASP A 238 -6.38 22.81 -3.48
N GLU A 239 -6.50 22.25 -4.70
CA GLU A 239 -5.44 21.51 -5.37
C GLU A 239 -4.12 22.28 -5.54
N LYS A 240 -4.18 23.61 -5.65
CA LYS A 240 -3.01 24.49 -5.79
C LYS A 240 -2.05 24.49 -4.59
N HIS A 241 -2.50 24.03 -3.42
CA HIS A 241 -1.68 23.98 -2.21
C HIS A 241 -1.14 22.58 -1.90
N TYR A 242 -1.43 21.59 -2.74
CA TYR A 242 -1.05 20.20 -2.52
C TYR A 242 0.25 19.81 -3.27
N ASP A 243 1.02 20.78 -3.75
CA ASP A 243 2.33 20.59 -4.37
C ASP A 243 3.43 21.24 -3.51
N PRO A 244 4.48 20.53 -3.07
CA PRO A 244 4.86 19.15 -3.44
C PRO A 244 4.09 18.01 -2.75
N GLU A 245 3.64 18.15 -1.50
CA GLU A 245 2.76 17.16 -0.84
C GLU A 245 2.26 17.66 0.52
N ILE A 246 1.10 17.21 0.99
CA ILE A 246 0.61 17.40 2.37
C ILE A 246 0.46 16.03 3.03
N VAL A 247 1.08 15.87 4.21
CA VAL A 247 1.07 14.61 4.96
C VAL A 247 0.55 14.82 6.37
N PHE A 248 -0.45 14.02 6.74
CA PHE A 248 -0.88 13.85 8.11
C PHE A 248 -0.64 12.42 8.55
N PHE A 249 -0.43 12.20 9.84
CA PHE A 249 -0.49 10.86 10.41
C PHE A 249 -1.21 10.88 11.75
N SER A 250 -1.86 9.77 12.07
CA SER A 250 -2.59 9.64 13.32
C SER A 250 -1.64 9.45 14.51
N LYS A 251 -2.17 9.75 15.69
CA LYS A 251 -1.76 9.13 16.96
C LYS A 251 -2.12 7.64 16.92
N ASP A 252 -1.75 6.94 17.98
CA ASP A 252 -2.07 5.53 18.20
C ASP A 252 -3.59 5.27 18.17
N LEU A 253 -4.07 4.66 17.08
CA LEU A 253 -5.46 4.35 16.80
C LEU A 253 -6.06 3.32 17.76
N THR A 254 -5.23 2.50 18.42
CA THR A 254 -5.71 1.51 19.40
C THR A 254 -6.40 2.14 20.61
N LYS A 255 -6.20 3.44 20.82
CA LYS A 255 -6.84 4.24 21.87
C LYS A 255 -8.21 4.79 21.47
N TYR A 256 -8.61 4.62 20.21
CA TYR A 256 -9.82 5.21 19.66
C TYR A 256 -10.83 4.14 19.21
N VAL A 257 -10.39 3.16 18.43
CA VAL A 257 -11.25 2.12 17.84
C VAL A 257 -10.49 0.80 17.71
N ASP A 258 -11.19 -0.34 17.79
CA ASP A 258 -10.61 -1.66 17.49
C ASP A 258 -10.42 -1.88 15.98
N GLU A 259 -11.35 -1.34 15.19
CA GLU A 259 -11.39 -1.44 13.74
C GLU A 259 -11.57 -0.03 13.16
N ALA A 260 -10.56 0.42 12.41
CA ALA A 260 -10.55 1.74 11.81
C ALA A 260 -11.13 1.67 10.40
N GLU A 261 -12.01 2.62 10.08
CA GLU A 261 -12.66 2.74 8.78
C GLU A 261 -12.47 4.15 8.24
N PHE A 262 -12.04 4.23 6.99
CA PHE A 262 -11.83 5.46 6.24
C PHE A 262 -12.57 5.35 4.91
N ARG A 263 -13.34 6.38 4.56
CA ARG A 263 -14.02 6.46 3.27
C ARG A 263 -13.65 7.73 2.53
N MET A 264 -13.46 7.63 1.21
CA MET A 264 -13.35 8.79 0.34
C MET A 264 -14.53 8.81 -0.63
N HIS A 265 -15.49 9.69 -0.35
CA HIS A 265 -16.69 9.89 -1.15
C HIS A 265 -16.35 10.68 -2.41
N LEU A 266 -16.45 10.04 -3.56
CA LEU A 266 -16.15 10.65 -4.87
C LEU A 266 -17.36 11.44 -5.40
N ASN A 267 -18.56 10.94 -5.10
CA ASN A 267 -19.86 11.53 -5.43
C ASN A 267 -20.94 10.88 -4.55
N GLU A 268 -22.22 11.15 -4.84
CA GLU A 268 -23.34 10.61 -4.05
C GLU A 268 -23.45 9.08 -4.07
N ASN A 269 -22.91 8.43 -5.11
CA ASN A 269 -23.07 6.99 -5.32
C ASN A 269 -21.79 6.20 -5.07
N HIS A 270 -20.63 6.83 -5.21
CA HIS A 270 -19.35 6.11 -5.19
C HIS A 270 -18.42 6.54 -4.05
N ASN A 271 -17.85 5.56 -3.37
CA ASN A 271 -16.80 5.80 -2.38
C ASN A 271 -15.74 4.69 -2.36
N PHE A 272 -14.51 5.11 -2.09
CA PHE A 272 -13.45 4.17 -1.71
C PHE A 272 -13.52 3.88 -0.21
N LEU A 273 -13.15 2.67 0.19
CA LEU A 273 -13.04 2.24 1.58
C LEU A 273 -11.63 1.73 1.85
N THR A 274 -11.08 2.08 3.01
CA THR A 274 -9.94 1.40 3.64
C THR A 274 -10.33 1.01 5.07
N LYS A 275 -10.17 -0.27 5.42
CA LYS A 275 -10.57 -0.83 6.69
C LYS A 275 -9.54 -1.82 7.23
N PHE A 276 -9.21 -1.72 8.52
CA PHE A 276 -8.20 -2.57 9.16
C PHE A 276 -8.35 -2.56 10.68
N ARG A 277 -7.70 -3.53 11.35
CA ARG A 277 -7.64 -3.59 12.82
C ARG A 277 -6.54 -2.67 13.35
N SER A 278 -6.85 -1.81 14.31
CA SER A 278 -5.87 -0.87 14.88
C SER A 278 -4.73 -1.57 15.63
N LYS A 279 -4.94 -2.80 16.10
CA LYS A 279 -3.88 -3.63 16.70
C LYS A 279 -2.85 -4.12 15.69
N GLU A 280 -3.23 -4.25 14.43
CA GLU A 280 -2.32 -4.62 13.33
C GLU A 280 -1.64 -3.36 12.78
N PHE A 281 -2.39 -2.27 12.68
CA PHE A 281 -1.90 -0.96 12.23
C PHE A 281 -2.31 0.15 13.22
N PRO A 282 -1.47 0.44 14.23
CA PRO A 282 -1.75 1.50 15.20
C PRO A 282 -1.68 2.91 14.60
N ILE A 283 -1.11 3.08 13.41
CA ILE A 283 -0.96 4.38 12.75
C ILE A 283 -1.61 4.34 11.38
N VAL A 284 -2.23 5.45 10.97
CA VAL A 284 -2.63 5.69 9.58
C VAL A 284 -2.01 6.99 9.08
N THR A 285 -1.51 6.99 7.86
CA THR A 285 -1.00 8.19 7.19
C THR A 285 -1.99 8.64 6.11
N ARG A 286 -2.21 9.95 5.99
CA ARG A 286 -2.91 10.58 4.88
C ARG A 286 -1.89 11.36 4.07
N TRP A 287 -1.76 11.06 2.79
CA TRP A 287 -0.84 11.71 1.86
C TRP A 287 -1.62 12.25 0.66
N ILE A 288 -1.53 13.57 0.46
CA ILE A 288 -2.22 14.28 -0.61
C ILE A 288 -1.15 14.99 -1.43
N LEU A 289 -1.14 14.75 -2.74
CA LEU A 289 -0.29 15.46 -3.68
C LEU A 289 -1.09 15.76 -4.94
N TYR A 290 -0.99 17.00 -5.42
CA TYR A 290 -1.60 17.38 -6.70
C TYR A 290 -0.69 18.33 -7.48
N ASN A 291 -0.21 17.87 -8.63
CA ASN A 291 0.38 18.70 -9.66
C ASN A 291 0.08 18.11 -11.07
N GLU A 292 0.75 18.60 -12.11
CA GLU A 292 0.50 18.16 -13.48
C GLU A 292 1.03 16.73 -13.76
N ASP A 293 2.11 16.35 -13.07
CA ASP A 293 2.80 15.07 -13.28
C ASP A 293 2.23 13.95 -12.39
N GLN A 294 1.74 14.29 -11.20
CA GLN A 294 1.27 13.33 -10.19
C GLN A 294 0.04 13.86 -9.46
N GLN A 295 -0.96 12.99 -9.24
CA GLN A 295 -2.17 13.32 -8.50
C GLN A 295 -2.61 12.12 -7.66
N VAL A 296 -2.62 12.29 -6.35
CA VAL A 296 -2.89 11.22 -5.38
C VAL A 296 -3.63 11.76 -4.17
N ALA A 297 -4.61 10.99 -3.72
CA ALA A 297 -5.32 11.18 -2.47
C ALA A 297 -5.27 9.87 -1.67
N ALA A 298 -4.08 9.52 -1.19
CA ALA A 298 -3.87 8.39 -0.28
C ALA A 298 -4.49 8.72 1.08
N PHE A 299 -5.81 8.60 1.16
CA PHE A 299 -6.63 9.09 2.27
C PHE A 299 -6.43 8.31 3.57
N ALA A 300 -5.97 7.05 3.46
CA ALA A 300 -5.63 6.17 4.57
C ALA A 300 -4.59 5.12 4.16
N LEU A 301 -3.37 5.27 4.67
CA LEU A 301 -2.24 4.35 4.55
C LEU A 301 -1.98 3.67 5.91
N PRO A 302 -2.49 2.45 6.14
CA PRO A 302 -2.29 1.74 7.40
C PRO A 302 -0.81 1.39 7.60
N GLY A 303 -0.27 1.70 8.78
CA GLY A 303 1.14 1.47 9.12
C GLY A 303 1.36 1.04 10.57
N THR A 304 2.45 0.31 10.80
CA THR A 304 2.92 -0.04 12.15
C THR A 304 3.56 1.15 12.87
N SER A 305 4.04 2.14 12.11
CA SER A 305 4.65 3.38 12.59
C SER A 305 4.36 4.54 11.63
N THR A 306 4.78 5.75 12.00
CA THR A 306 4.77 6.91 11.09
C THR A 306 5.75 6.70 9.91
N PRO A 307 5.61 7.44 8.78
CA PRO A 307 6.45 7.29 7.60
C PRO A 307 7.81 7.99 7.71
N GLU A 308 8.25 8.36 8.92
CA GLU A 308 9.43 9.22 9.16
C GLU A 308 10.75 8.45 9.34
N GLY A 309 10.74 7.17 9.05
CA GLY A 309 11.93 6.33 9.07
C GLY A 309 12.01 5.37 10.25
N LYS A 310 13.07 4.56 10.28
CA LYS A 310 13.27 3.52 11.31
C LYS A 310 13.73 4.13 12.63
N VAL A 311 14.71 5.03 12.59
CA VAL A 311 15.20 5.74 13.78
C VAL A 311 14.08 6.57 14.43
N ALA A 312 13.18 7.16 13.65
CA ALA A 312 12.03 7.89 14.17
C ALA A 312 11.05 6.95 14.91
N ALA A 313 10.74 5.78 14.31
CA ALA A 313 9.88 4.78 14.92
C ALA A 313 10.47 4.21 16.22
N GLU A 314 11.79 3.96 16.27
CA GLU A 314 12.50 3.52 17.47
C GLU A 314 12.38 4.55 18.60
N LYS A 315 12.70 5.82 18.31
CA LYS A 315 12.56 6.93 19.28
C LYS A 315 11.13 7.10 19.79
N ALA A 316 10.14 6.86 18.94
CA ALA A 316 8.73 6.92 19.28
C ALA A 316 8.20 5.65 20.00
N GLY A 317 9.01 4.59 20.10
CA GLY A 317 8.59 3.30 20.67
C GLY A 317 7.54 2.56 19.81
N THR A 318 7.51 2.83 18.50
CA THR A 318 6.58 2.19 17.54
C THR A 318 7.25 1.17 16.62
N LEU A 319 8.58 1.07 16.66
CA LEU A 319 9.31 -0.01 15.99
C LEU A 319 8.96 -1.36 16.63
N ILE A 320 8.49 -2.32 15.84
CA ILE A 320 8.19 -3.66 16.34
C ILE A 320 9.49 -4.45 16.42
N GLU A 321 9.76 -5.07 17.56
CA GLU A 321 10.82 -6.08 17.72
C GLU A 321 10.19 -7.48 17.65
N LEU A 322 10.31 -8.14 16.50
CA LEU A 322 9.77 -9.46 16.26
C LEU A 322 10.72 -10.52 16.86
N ALA A 323 10.26 -11.27 17.86
CA ALA A 323 11.07 -12.26 18.55
C ALA A 323 11.46 -13.43 17.61
N PRO A 324 12.51 -14.21 17.95
CA PRO A 324 12.87 -15.40 17.18
C PRO A 324 11.66 -16.31 16.97
N GLN A 325 11.45 -16.76 15.73
CA GLN A 325 10.32 -17.62 15.32
C GLN A 325 8.92 -16.98 15.48
N GLU A 326 8.84 -15.71 15.88
CA GLU A 326 7.56 -15.03 16.00
C GLU A 326 6.99 -14.69 14.63
N LYS A 327 5.66 -14.84 14.51
CA LYS A 327 4.88 -14.48 13.34
C LYS A 327 3.96 -13.30 13.66
N ARG A 328 3.88 -12.35 12.73
CA ARG A 328 2.87 -11.28 12.71
C ARG A 328 2.09 -11.34 11.40
N SER A 329 0.82 -10.98 11.47
CA SER A 329 -0.09 -10.96 10.33
C SER A 329 -0.85 -9.64 10.29
N PHE A 330 -1.14 -9.19 9.09
CA PHE A 330 -1.78 -7.91 8.80
C PHE A 330 -2.82 -8.10 7.71
N THR A 331 -3.97 -7.46 7.87
CA THR A 331 -5.06 -7.47 6.89
C THR A 331 -5.62 -6.05 6.68
N VAL A 332 -5.74 -5.66 5.42
CA VAL A 332 -6.43 -4.44 5.00
C VAL A 332 -7.52 -4.83 4.00
N THR A 333 -8.77 -4.50 4.30
CA THR A 333 -9.86 -4.55 3.31
C THR A 333 -9.96 -3.19 2.65
N THR A 334 -9.89 -3.17 1.32
CA THR A 334 -9.83 -1.94 0.56
C THR A 334 -10.52 -2.08 -0.79
N GLY A 335 -10.95 -0.97 -1.40
CA GLY A 335 -11.54 -1.01 -2.73
C GLY A 335 -12.62 0.04 -2.99
N LEU A 336 -13.47 -0.21 -3.99
CA LEU A 336 -14.71 0.54 -4.25
C LEU A 336 -15.87 -0.12 -3.47
N GLU A 337 -16.42 0.58 -2.47
CA GLU A 337 -17.48 0.03 -1.59
C GLU A 337 -18.87 0.14 -2.22
N ARG A 338 -19.15 1.27 -2.89
CA ARG A 338 -20.44 1.61 -3.49
C ARG A 338 -20.25 2.23 -4.85
#